data_AF-A0A6J8ERH2-F1
#
_entry.id   AF-A0A6J8ERH2-F1
#
_cell.length_a   1.000
_cell.length_b   1.000
_cell.length_c   1.000
_cell.angle_alpha   90.00
_cell.angle_beta   90.00
_cell.angle_gamma   90.00
#
_symmetry.space_group_name_H-M   'P 1'
#
loop_
_entity.id
_entity.type
_entity.pdbx_description
1 polymer ?
#
loop_
_entity_poly.entity_id
_entity_poly.type
_entity_poly.pdbx_seq_one_letter_code
_entity_poly.pdbx_strand_id
1 'polypeptide(L)'
;MPPVPRPYPDYEQLPQFHYLQHKDTPISIDGVQRRHDDFQPRSNLKKLFSEGEISSVDDNEIETERKEQLIIKKRQDEGAKGYEYYDWVDMFENNCIDKLTVSILDKYIIHKQLGYFKYKHEMVQAVKRAIASNLVVEEEELADDENDDVVIEQY
;
A
#
# COMPACT_ATOMS: atom_id res chain seq x y z
N MET A 1 -35.84 -44.74 2.53
CA MET A 1 -36.72 -44.96 1.36
C MET A 1 -35.91 -44.64 0.10
N PRO A 2 -36.03 -45.42 -0.99
CA PRO A 2 -35.41 -45.04 -2.25
C PRO A 2 -36.03 -43.73 -2.78
N PRO A 3 -35.26 -42.88 -3.47
CA PRO A 3 -35.81 -41.67 -4.08
C PRO A 3 -36.89 -42.06 -5.10
N VAL A 4 -38.08 -41.47 -4.95
CA VAL A 4 -39.17 -41.66 -5.90
C VAL A 4 -38.79 -40.92 -7.19
N PRO A 5 -38.78 -41.58 -8.36
CA PRO A 5 -38.56 -40.91 -9.63
C PRO A 5 -39.59 -39.80 -9.80
N ARG A 6 -39.17 -38.63 -10.27
CA ARG A 6 -40.14 -37.59 -10.63
C ARG A 6 -41.05 -38.14 -11.74
N PRO A 7 -42.36 -37.87 -11.70
CA PRO A 7 -43.26 -38.24 -12.79
C PRO A 7 -42.75 -37.63 -14.09
N TYR A 8 -42.96 -38.34 -15.19
CA TYR A 8 -42.64 -37.82 -16.52
C TYR A 8 -43.42 -36.51 -16.71
N PRO A 9 -42.77 -35.42 -17.19
CA PRO A 9 -43.48 -34.18 -17.46
C PRO A 9 -44.63 -34.43 -18.42
N ASP A 10 -45.82 -33.94 -18.10
CA ASP A 10 -46.96 -33.96 -19.01
C ASP A 10 -46.79 -32.85 -20.04
N TYR A 11 -46.26 -33.21 -21.22
CA TYR A 11 -45.96 -32.26 -22.30
C TYR A 11 -47.19 -31.54 -22.87
N GLU A 12 -48.41 -32.03 -22.62
CA GLU A 12 -49.65 -31.38 -23.05
C GLU A 12 -50.06 -30.22 -22.14
N GLN A 13 -49.55 -30.21 -20.89
CA GLN A 13 -49.87 -29.20 -19.87
C GLN A 13 -48.74 -28.19 -19.65
N LEU A 14 -47.63 -28.33 -20.37
CA LEU A 14 -46.51 -27.41 -20.25
C LEU A 14 -46.84 -26.05 -20.91
N PRO A 15 -46.53 -24.91 -20.27
CA PRO A 15 -46.56 -23.61 -20.91
C PRO A 15 -45.77 -23.64 -22.22
N GLN A 16 -46.24 -22.94 -23.27
CA GLN A 16 -45.61 -22.85 -24.61
C GLN A 16 -44.11 -22.47 -24.60
N PHE A 17 -43.57 -22.01 -23.47
CA PHE A 17 -42.18 -21.62 -23.27
C PHE A 17 -41.20 -22.78 -22.99
N HIS A 18 -41.59 -24.03 -23.27
CA HIS A 18 -40.66 -25.16 -23.23
C HIS A 18 -39.98 -25.28 -24.59
N TYR A 19 -38.64 -25.38 -24.58
CA TYR A 19 -37.73 -25.32 -25.73
C TYR A 19 -38.38 -25.58 -27.10
N LEU A 20 -38.21 -24.65 -28.03
CA LEU A 20 -38.64 -24.81 -29.42
C LEU A 20 -38.11 -26.14 -29.99
N GLN A 21 -38.92 -26.82 -30.81
CA GLN A 21 -38.44 -27.98 -31.54
C GLN A 21 -37.23 -27.56 -32.38
N HIS A 22 -36.27 -28.46 -32.61
CA HIS A 22 -35.01 -28.12 -33.30
C HIS A 22 -35.21 -27.35 -34.62
N LYS A 23 -36.26 -27.70 -35.37
CA LYS A 23 -36.67 -27.05 -36.62
C LYS A 23 -37.17 -25.60 -36.46
N ASP A 24 -37.69 -25.27 -35.29
CA ASP A 24 -38.29 -23.98 -34.94
C ASP A 24 -37.32 -23.13 -34.09
N THR A 25 -36.23 -23.71 -33.59
CA THR A 25 -35.18 -23.00 -32.88
C THR A 25 -34.47 -22.04 -33.85
N PRO A 26 -34.42 -20.72 -33.56
CA PRO A 26 -33.72 -19.76 -34.40
C PRO A 26 -32.22 -20.06 -34.42
N ILE A 27 -31.76 -20.69 -35.51
CA ILE A 27 -30.35 -21.03 -35.73
C ILE A 27 -29.56 -19.92 -36.44
N SER A 28 -30.20 -18.77 -36.67
CA SER A 28 -29.66 -17.64 -37.41
C SER A 28 -29.94 -16.31 -36.69
N ILE A 29 -29.03 -15.34 -36.81
CA ILE A 29 -29.25 -13.92 -36.50
C ILE A 29 -29.11 -13.17 -37.81
N ASP A 30 -30.06 -12.30 -38.14
CA ASP A 30 -30.02 -11.43 -39.34
C ASP A 30 -29.73 -12.17 -40.67
N GLY A 31 -30.23 -13.40 -40.79
CA GLY A 31 -30.06 -14.23 -41.98
C GLY A 31 -28.70 -14.94 -42.07
N VAL A 32 -27.81 -14.74 -41.11
CA VAL A 32 -26.52 -15.46 -41.02
C VAL A 32 -26.66 -16.66 -40.10
N GLN A 33 -26.30 -17.85 -40.58
CA GLN A 33 -26.35 -19.07 -39.77
C GLN A 33 -25.30 -18.98 -38.66
N ARG A 34 -25.74 -19.17 -37.40
CA ARG A 34 -24.84 -19.19 -36.25
C ARG A 34 -23.90 -20.39 -36.34
N ARG A 35 -22.67 -20.24 -35.85
CA ARG A 35 -21.79 -21.40 -35.65
C ARG A 35 -22.35 -22.24 -34.50
N HIS A 36 -22.14 -23.55 -34.55
CA HIS A 36 -22.60 -24.48 -33.51
C HIS A 36 -22.14 -24.08 -32.09
N ASP A 37 -20.99 -23.41 -31.98
CA ASP A 37 -20.45 -22.94 -30.70
C ASP A 37 -21.13 -21.68 -30.16
N ASP A 38 -21.82 -20.88 -30.98
CA ASP A 38 -22.50 -19.65 -30.56
C ASP A 38 -23.75 -19.91 -29.69
N PHE A 39 -24.17 -21.17 -29.58
CA PHE A 39 -25.26 -21.59 -28.69
C PHE A 39 -24.77 -21.91 -27.27
N GLN A 40 -23.46 -21.97 -27.05
CA GLN A 40 -22.91 -22.17 -25.71
C GLN A 40 -22.75 -20.82 -25.01
N PRO A 41 -23.33 -20.63 -23.80
CA PRO A 41 -23.15 -19.39 -23.03
C PRO A 41 -21.69 -18.98 -22.83
N ARG A 42 -20.78 -19.97 -22.82
CA ARG A 42 -19.34 -19.77 -22.67
C ARG A 42 -18.64 -19.22 -23.93
N SER A 43 -19.23 -19.37 -25.12
CA SER A 43 -18.63 -18.88 -26.38
C SER A 43 -18.60 -17.36 -26.42
N ASN A 44 -19.70 -16.72 -26.01
CA ASN A 44 -19.80 -15.26 -25.94
C ASN A 44 -18.79 -14.68 -24.93
N LEU A 45 -18.65 -15.29 -23.75
CA LEU A 45 -17.65 -14.87 -22.75
C LEU A 45 -16.22 -14.94 -23.28
N LYS A 46 -15.84 -16.00 -24.01
CA LYS A 46 -14.50 -16.11 -24.61
C LYS A 46 -14.26 -15.01 -25.64
N LYS A 47 -15.25 -14.75 -26.49
CA LYS A 47 -15.19 -13.72 -27.52
C LYS A 47 -15.03 -12.33 -26.88
N LEU A 48 -15.88 -11.98 -25.92
CA LEU A 48 -15.84 -10.70 -25.20
C LEU A 48 -14.50 -10.48 -24.49
N PHE A 49 -13.92 -11.53 -23.90
CA PHE A 49 -12.59 -11.45 -23.28
C PHE A 49 -11.48 -11.24 -24.32
N SER A 50 -11.52 -11.96 -25.45
CA SER A 50 -10.54 -11.77 -26.53
C SER A 50 -10.65 -10.41 -27.23
N GLU A 51 -11.84 -9.83 -27.26
CA GLU A 51 -12.12 -8.51 -27.81
C GLU A 51 -11.85 -7.38 -26.81
N GLY A 52 -11.54 -7.72 -25.54
CA GLY A 52 -11.23 -6.76 -24.48
C GLY A 52 -12.44 -6.04 -23.89
N GLU A 53 -13.66 -6.46 -24.21
CA GLU A 53 -14.90 -5.88 -23.67
C GLU A 53 -15.12 -6.25 -22.20
N ILE A 54 -14.55 -7.37 -21.76
CA ILE A 54 -14.53 -7.77 -20.36
C ILE A 54 -13.11 -8.12 -19.94
N SER A 55 -12.71 -7.65 -18.77
CA SER A 55 -11.47 -8.03 -18.10
C SER A 55 -11.79 -8.81 -16.84
N SER A 56 -11.01 -9.83 -16.53
CA SER A 56 -11.06 -10.50 -15.23
C SER A 56 -10.28 -9.73 -14.15
N VAL A 57 -9.62 -8.65 -14.53
CA VAL A 57 -8.67 -7.89 -13.74
C VAL A 57 -9.12 -6.43 -13.69
N ASP A 58 -9.28 -5.88 -12.49
CA ASP A 58 -9.37 -4.44 -12.30
C ASP A 58 -7.96 -3.87 -12.18
N ASP A 59 -7.53 -3.14 -13.21
CA ASP A 59 -6.21 -2.54 -13.27
C ASP A 59 -5.98 -1.56 -12.09
N ASN A 60 -7.03 -0.91 -11.60
CA ASN A 60 -6.93 -0.04 -10.43
C ASN A 60 -6.67 -0.85 -9.16
N GLU A 61 -7.35 -1.97 -9.00
CA GLU A 61 -7.15 -2.87 -7.85
C GLU A 61 -5.71 -3.38 -7.81
N ILE A 62 -5.19 -3.85 -8.96
CA ILE A 62 -3.78 -4.25 -9.08
C ILE A 62 -2.82 -3.11 -8.72
N GLU A 63 -3.07 -1.90 -9.21
CA GLU A 63 -2.20 -0.76 -8.90
C GLU A 63 -2.24 -0.40 -7.42
N THR A 64 -3.41 -0.47 -6.78
CA THR A 64 -3.55 -0.25 -5.34
C THR A 64 -2.79 -1.31 -4.53
N GLU A 65 -2.96 -2.59 -4.84
CA GLU A 65 -2.24 -3.67 -4.17
C GLU A 65 -0.72 -3.54 -4.32
N ARG A 66 -0.24 -3.18 -5.52
CA ARG A 66 1.20 -2.92 -5.75
C ARG A 66 1.72 -1.79 -4.89
N LYS A 67 0.98 -0.67 -4.81
CA LYS A 67 1.35 0.48 -3.95
C LYS A 67 1.40 0.08 -2.49
N GLU A 68 0.43 -0.69 -2.01
CA GLU A 68 0.39 -1.19 -0.64
C GLU A 68 1.58 -2.10 -0.33
N GLN A 69 1.92 -3.03 -1.22
CA GLN A 69 3.09 -3.90 -1.07
C GLN A 69 4.39 -3.11 -1.00
N LEU A 70 4.55 -2.06 -1.81
CA LEU A 70 5.72 -1.18 -1.76
C LEU A 70 5.82 -0.44 -0.42
N ILE A 71 4.71 0.04 0.13
CA ILE A 71 4.66 0.71 1.44
C ILE A 71 5.06 -0.26 2.56
N ILE A 72 4.53 -1.49 2.53
CA ILE A 72 4.85 -2.52 3.54
C ILE A 72 6.34 -2.85 3.49
N LYS A 73 6.89 -3.09 2.30
CA LYS A 73 8.31 -3.39 2.13
C LYS A 73 9.19 -2.24 2.62
N LYS A 74 8.86 -1.00 2.26
CA LYS A 74 9.57 0.19 2.75
C LYS A 74 9.56 0.27 4.28
N ARG A 75 8.40 0.01 4.93
CA ARG A 75 8.30 0.00 6.40
C ARG A 75 9.15 -1.11 7.03
N GLN A 76 9.22 -2.28 6.41
CA GLN A 76 10.07 -3.39 6.87
C GLN A 76 11.56 -3.04 6.73
N ASP A 77 11.96 -2.50 5.58
CA ASP A 77 13.32 -2.03 5.33
C ASP A 77 13.71 -0.91 6.30
N GLU A 78 12.80 0.03 6.59
CA GLU A 78 12.98 1.05 7.62
C GLU A 78 13.08 0.43 9.01
N GLY A 79 12.26 -0.55 9.36
CA GLY A 79 12.32 -1.25 10.64
C GLY A 79 13.65 -1.96 10.89
N ALA A 80 14.25 -2.53 9.85
CA ALA A 80 15.53 -3.24 9.93
C ALA A 80 16.74 -2.31 10.13
N LYS A 81 16.64 -1.02 9.79
CA LYS A 81 17.73 -0.06 9.91
C LYS A 81 17.94 0.37 11.37
N GLY A 82 19.18 0.41 11.82
CA GLY A 82 19.53 0.92 13.15
C GLY A 82 19.45 2.45 13.25
N TYR A 83 19.75 2.97 14.45
CA TYR A 83 19.88 4.41 14.73
C TYR A 83 20.89 5.10 13.78
N GLU A 84 22.05 4.47 13.57
CA GLU A 84 23.20 5.00 12.81
C GLU A 84 22.93 5.21 11.31
N TYR A 85 21.85 4.64 10.78
CA TYR A 85 21.52 4.81 9.36
C TYR A 85 20.98 6.21 9.05
N TYR A 86 20.42 6.88 10.05
CA TYR A 86 19.71 8.14 9.85
C TYR A 86 20.62 9.30 10.23
N ASP A 87 20.77 10.25 9.32
CA ASP A 87 21.37 11.55 9.64
C ASP A 87 20.34 12.41 10.36
N TRP A 88 20.35 12.32 11.69
CA TRP A 88 19.39 13.02 12.55
C TRP A 88 19.54 14.53 12.51
N VAL A 89 20.76 15.03 12.27
CA VAL A 89 21.05 16.46 12.18
C VAL A 89 20.48 17.01 10.87
N ASP A 90 20.76 16.38 9.74
CA ASP A 90 20.19 16.76 8.44
C ASP A 90 18.65 16.72 8.48
N MET A 91 18.07 15.68 9.09
CA MET A 91 16.61 15.58 9.23
C MET A 91 16.02 16.68 10.11
N PHE A 92 16.76 17.15 11.11
CA PHE A 92 16.36 18.26 11.96
C PHE A 92 16.40 19.58 11.20
N GLU A 93 17.51 19.88 10.52
CA GLU A 93 17.69 21.10 9.72
C GLU A 93 16.65 21.20 8.59
N ASN A 94 16.35 20.08 7.92
CA ASN A 94 15.34 20.01 6.88
C ASN A 94 13.89 19.91 7.40
N ASN A 95 13.68 20.02 8.72
CA ASN A 95 12.39 19.92 9.40
C ASN A 95 11.60 18.64 9.03
N CYS A 96 12.32 17.55 8.82
CA CYS A 96 11.78 16.25 8.43
C CYS A 96 11.39 15.37 9.64
N ILE A 97 11.80 15.76 10.85
CA ILE A 97 11.52 15.00 12.09
C ILE A 97 10.02 14.75 12.31
N ASP A 98 9.15 15.71 11.95
CA ASP A 98 7.68 15.57 12.12
C ASP A 98 7.09 14.47 11.22
N LYS A 99 7.73 14.20 10.08
CA LYS A 99 7.28 13.24 9.07
C LYS A 99 7.69 11.81 9.40
N LEU A 100 8.63 11.62 10.32
CA LEU A 100 9.11 10.30 10.72
C LEU A 100 8.00 9.49 11.39
N THR A 101 8.07 8.17 11.25
CA THR A 101 7.19 7.23 11.96
C THR A 101 7.63 7.10 13.42
N VAL A 102 6.70 6.67 14.29
CA VAL A 102 6.98 6.39 15.71
C VAL A 102 8.16 5.41 15.85
N SER A 103 8.19 4.35 15.04
CA SER A 103 9.26 3.36 15.08
C SER A 103 10.63 3.91 14.70
N ILE A 104 10.71 4.95 13.87
CA ILE A 104 11.98 5.63 13.58
C ILE A 104 12.35 6.51 14.76
N LEU A 105 11.44 7.35 15.25
CA LEU A 105 11.67 8.24 16.40
C LEU A 105 12.12 7.47 17.66
N ASP A 106 11.53 6.29 17.90
CA ASP A 106 11.92 5.39 18.99
C ASP A 106 13.40 5.02 18.93
N LYS A 107 14.00 4.89 17.74
CA LYS A 107 15.42 4.58 17.61
C LYS A 107 16.28 5.67 18.24
N TYR A 108 15.95 6.94 18.01
CA TYR A 108 16.66 8.06 18.64
C TYR A 108 16.42 8.08 20.14
N ILE A 109 15.17 7.96 20.56
CA ILE A 109 14.78 8.01 21.98
C ILE A 109 15.46 6.90 22.79
N ILE A 110 15.50 5.68 22.27
CA ILE A 110 16.17 4.54 22.91
C ILE A 110 17.68 4.78 22.93
N HIS A 111 18.28 5.20 21.82
CA HIS A 111 19.73 5.40 21.71
C HIS A 111 20.23 6.53 22.64
N LYS A 112 19.51 7.65 22.72
CA LYS A 112 19.82 8.79 23.59
C LYS A 112 19.18 8.70 24.98
N GLN A 113 18.49 7.59 25.28
CA GLN A 113 17.87 7.31 26.57
C GLN A 113 16.95 8.44 27.07
N LEU A 114 16.13 9.01 26.18
CA LEU A 114 15.27 10.16 26.48
C LEU A 114 14.02 9.83 27.31
N GLY A 115 13.81 8.55 27.64
CA GLY A 115 12.66 8.08 28.41
C GLY A 115 11.53 7.54 27.54
N TYR A 116 10.32 7.42 28.12
CA TYR A 116 9.13 6.91 27.45
C TYR A 116 8.15 8.05 27.15
N PHE A 117 7.61 8.04 25.93
CA PHE A 117 6.62 9.01 25.47
C PHE A 117 5.38 8.28 24.98
N LYS A 118 4.20 8.80 25.33
CA LYS A 118 2.93 8.14 24.97
C LYS A 118 2.47 8.55 23.59
N TYR A 119 2.71 9.80 23.20
CA TYR A 119 2.20 10.37 21.96
C TYR A 119 3.33 10.80 21.01
N LYS A 120 3.11 10.65 19.70
CA LYS A 120 4.09 10.99 18.66
C LYS A 120 4.59 12.44 18.76
N HIS A 121 3.71 13.39 19.05
CA HIS A 121 4.09 14.80 19.11
C HIS A 121 5.09 15.07 20.25
N GLU A 122 4.97 14.37 21.38
CA GLU A 122 5.92 14.45 22.49
C GLU A 122 7.29 13.91 22.07
N MET A 123 7.31 12.76 21.39
CA MET A 123 8.53 12.15 20.85
C MET A 123 9.26 13.11 19.91
N VAL A 124 8.52 13.70 18.98
CA VAL A 124 9.04 14.68 18.01
C VAL A 124 9.68 15.87 18.75
N GLN A 125 8.98 16.45 19.73
CA GLN A 125 9.49 17.59 20.49
C GLN A 125 10.74 17.21 21.30
N ALA A 126 10.75 16.04 21.94
CA ALA A 126 11.89 15.54 22.70
C ALA A 126 13.12 15.32 21.81
N VAL A 127 12.96 14.68 20.65
CA VAL A 127 14.03 14.47 19.67
C VAL A 127 14.56 15.82 19.16
N LYS A 128 13.68 16.72 18.73
CA LYS A 128 14.06 18.07 18.27
C LYS A 128 14.85 18.83 19.34
N ARG A 129 14.38 18.81 20.59
CA ARG A 129 15.06 19.45 21.72
C ARG A 129 16.43 18.84 21.97
N ALA A 130 16.53 17.51 22.01
CA ALA A 130 17.79 16.82 22.26
C ALA A 130 18.84 17.08 21.17
N ILE A 131 18.43 17.12 19.90
CA ILE A 131 19.32 17.47 18.78
C ILE A 131 19.79 18.92 18.91
N ALA A 132 18.85 19.85 19.13
CA ALA A 132 19.19 21.27 19.31
C ALA A 132 20.12 21.51 20.50
N SER A 133 19.91 20.82 21.63
CA SER A 133 20.79 20.92 22.80
C SER A 133 22.19 20.38 22.52
N ASN A 134 22.35 19.29 21.77
CA ASN A 134 23.68 18.78 21.42
C ASN A 134 24.43 19.73 20.48
N LEU A 135 23.75 20.36 19.52
CA LEU A 135 24.34 21.35 18.62
C LEU A 135 24.90 22.56 19.35
N VAL A 136 24.19 23.07 20.36
CA VAL A 136 24.63 24.23 21.15
C VAL A 136 25.87 23.93 22.00
N VAL A 137 26.04 22.68 22.45
CA VAL A 137 27.19 22.28 23.29
C VAL A 137 28.48 22.16 22.46
N GLU A 138 28.41 21.79 21.18
CA GLU A 138 29.61 21.70 20.32
C GLU A 138 30.16 23.08 19.88
N GLU A 139 29.35 24.15 19.91
CA GLU A 139 29.81 25.51 19.59
C GLU A 139 30.54 26.20 20.76
N GLU A 140 30.28 25.82 22.01
CA GLU A 140 30.88 26.45 23.20
C GLU A 140 32.32 25.98 23.49
N GLU A 141 32.71 24.75 23.11
CA GLU A 141 34.05 24.21 23.38
C GLU A 141 35.16 24.73 22.44
N LEU A 142 34.82 25.46 21.37
CA LEU A 142 35.79 26.02 20.42
C LEU A 142 36.14 27.50 20.68
N ALA A 143 35.53 28.15 21.68
CA ALA A 143 35.68 29.59 21.89
C ALA A 143 36.71 30.00 22.96
N ASP A 144 37.40 29.06 23.61
CA ASP A 144 38.17 29.33 24.84
C ASP A 144 39.70 29.19 24.73
N ASP A 145 40.28 29.14 23.52
CA ASP A 145 41.75 28.95 23.34
C ASP A 145 42.47 30.09 22.59
N GLU A 146 41.90 31.30 22.53
CA GLU A 146 42.58 32.50 22.03
C GLU A 146 42.40 33.70 22.97
N ASN A 147 43.03 33.70 24.15
CA ASN A 147 43.39 34.92 24.87
C ASN A 147 44.41 34.68 26.00
N ASP A 148 45.60 34.20 25.65
CA ASP A 148 46.80 34.33 26.47
C ASP A 148 47.80 35.24 25.75
N ASP A 149 47.66 36.56 25.92
CA ASP A 149 48.79 37.50 25.99
C ASP A 149 48.32 38.93 26.35
N VAL A 150 48.36 39.25 27.65
CA VAL A 150 48.41 40.64 28.12
C VAL A 150 49.67 40.82 28.94
N VAL A 151 50.76 41.19 28.27
CA VAL A 151 51.98 41.68 28.92
C VAL A 151 51.70 43.10 29.41
N ILE A 152 51.51 43.27 30.72
CA ILE A 152 51.45 44.59 31.35
C ILE A 152 52.89 45.03 31.65
N GLU A 153 53.48 45.85 30.79
CA GLU A 153 54.68 46.61 31.13
C GLU A 153 54.30 47.74 32.11
N GLN A 154 54.84 47.68 33.33
CA GLN A 154 54.82 48.80 34.27
C GLN A 154 56.09 49.63 34.05
N TYR A 155 55.92 50.91 33.71
CA TYR A 155 56.96 51.95 33.75
C TYR A 155 57.16 52.49 35.16
#